data_AF-A0A6M2AD83-F1
#
_entry.id   AF-A0A6M2AD83-F1
#
_cell.length_a   1.000
_cell.length_b   1.000
_cell.length_c   1.000
_cell.angle_alpha   90.00
_cell.angle_beta   90.00
_cell.angle_gamma   90.00
#
_symmetry.space_group_name_H-M   'P 1'
#
loop_
_entity.id
_entity.type
_entity.pdbx_description
1 polymer ?
#
loop_
_entity_poly.entity_id
_entity_poly.type
_entity_poly.pdbx_seq_one_letter_code
_entity_poly.pdbx_strand_id
1 'polypeptide(L)'
;MQIFKFYKIYILLFLALSPICLNKGFSIEKSTATQIQEIDKKINILEEMKRGYEAKALKHANQAQVLQFIDGELQVAKRHWKLTDDNRQIAIRIQKEIDVLKVQKMQLLKKERRA
;
A
#
# COMPACT_ATOMS: atom_id res chain seq x y z
N MET A 1 -46.31 16.64 39.54
CA MET A 1 -45.26 16.17 38.61
C MET A 1 -44.09 17.13 38.73
N GLN A 2 -43.11 16.84 39.58
CA GLN A 2 -41.97 15.95 39.36
C GLN A 2 -40.91 16.54 38.40
N ILE A 3 -39.70 16.71 38.99
CA ILE A 3 -38.38 16.72 38.34
C ILE A 3 -38.10 18.08 37.64
N PHE A 4 -37.15 18.90 38.08
CA PHE A 4 -35.74 18.67 37.85
C PHE A 4 -34.87 19.13 39.02
N LYS A 5 -34.18 18.14 39.55
CA LYS A 5 -33.24 18.15 40.66
C LYS A 5 -31.83 18.03 40.04
N PHE A 6 -30.88 18.80 40.56
CA PHE A 6 -29.43 18.57 40.52
C PHE A 6 -28.73 18.46 39.15
N TYR A 7 -28.29 19.60 38.60
CA TYR A 7 -27.19 19.64 37.60
C TYR A 7 -26.02 20.57 38.00
N LYS A 8 -25.87 20.85 39.30
CA LYS A 8 -24.64 21.41 39.86
C LYS A 8 -23.97 20.28 40.64
N ILE A 9 -22.67 20.06 40.47
CA ILE A 9 -21.80 19.07 41.14
C ILE A 9 -21.47 17.80 40.31
N TYR A 10 -21.12 17.93 39.03
CA TYR A 10 -20.35 16.87 38.33
C TYR A 10 -19.26 17.43 37.38
N ILE A 11 -18.73 18.62 37.66
CA ILE A 11 -17.67 19.27 36.85
C ILE A 11 -16.33 19.37 37.61
N LEU A 12 -16.14 18.61 38.70
CA LEU A 12 -14.93 18.75 39.55
C LEU A 12 -14.35 17.43 40.05
N LEU A 13 -14.41 16.35 39.27
CA LEU A 13 -13.73 15.09 39.66
C LEU A 13 -13.27 14.24 38.47
N PHE A 14 -12.55 14.83 37.50
CA PHE A 14 -11.91 14.04 36.44
C PHE A 14 -10.57 14.65 35.97
N LEU A 15 -9.76 15.12 36.93
CA LEU A 15 -8.44 15.73 36.66
C LEU A 15 -7.29 15.14 37.51
N ALA A 16 -7.42 13.91 37.97
CA ALA A 16 -6.31 13.24 38.63
C ALA A 16 -6.45 11.73 38.52
N LEU A 17 -6.00 11.15 37.39
CA LEU A 17 -5.52 9.76 37.26
C LEU A 17 -5.32 9.44 35.76
N SER A 18 -4.49 10.20 35.07
CA SER A 18 -3.77 9.65 33.92
C SER A 18 -2.39 9.22 34.43
N PRO A 19 -2.19 7.93 34.77
CA PRO A 19 -0.83 7.44 34.93
C PRO A 19 -0.16 7.59 33.58
N ILE A 20 0.90 8.39 33.58
CA ILE A 20 2.06 8.34 32.70
C ILE A 20 2.04 7.09 31.82
N CYS A 21 1.47 7.19 30.62
CA CYS A 21 1.78 6.27 29.54
C CYS A 21 3.19 6.62 29.10
N LEU A 22 4.15 6.10 29.87
CA LEU A 22 5.56 6.02 29.52
C LEU A 22 5.64 5.16 28.25
N ASN A 23 5.36 5.76 27.10
CA ASN A 23 5.53 5.11 25.81
C ASN A 23 7.03 5.10 25.54
N LYS A 24 7.76 4.25 26.29
CA LYS A 24 9.09 3.81 25.88
C LYS A 24 8.85 3.12 24.56
N GLY A 25 9.17 3.84 23.47
CA GLY A 25 9.34 3.26 22.15
C GLY A 25 10.35 2.13 22.30
N PHE A 26 9.83 0.92 22.48
CA PHE A 26 10.62 -0.29 22.52
C PHE A 26 11.03 -0.52 21.07
N SER A 27 12.16 0.06 20.68
CA SER A 27 12.85 -0.27 19.45
C SER A 27 13.36 -1.70 19.62
N ILE A 28 12.50 -2.68 19.35
CA ILE A 28 12.93 -4.05 19.12
C ILE A 28 13.84 -3.95 17.92
N GLU A 29 15.15 -4.10 18.16
CA GLU A 29 16.11 -4.29 17.11
C GLU A 29 15.69 -5.57 16.36
N LYS A 30 14.95 -5.39 15.26
CA LYS A 30 14.42 -6.53 14.50
C LYS A 30 15.60 -7.31 14.00
N SER A 31 15.66 -8.60 14.35
CA SER A 31 16.63 -9.53 13.79
C SER A 31 16.65 -9.40 12.26
N THR A 32 17.84 -9.51 11.66
CA THR A 32 18.04 -9.48 10.21
C THR A 32 17.10 -10.46 9.50
N ALA A 33 16.84 -11.63 10.10
CA ALA A 33 15.90 -12.61 9.59
C ALA A 33 14.45 -12.08 9.52
N THR A 34 13.98 -11.37 10.56
CA THR A 34 12.65 -10.73 10.56
C THR A 34 12.55 -9.66 9.49
N GLN A 35 13.60 -8.86 9.29
CA GLN A 35 13.63 -7.82 8.25
C GLN A 35 13.56 -8.44 6.85
N ILE A 36 14.30 -9.53 6.60
CA ILE A 36 14.26 -10.26 5.33
C ILE A 36 12.86 -10.81 5.06
N GLN A 37 12.21 -11.42 6.05
CA GLN A 37 10.85 -11.93 5.91
C GLN A 37 9.83 -10.82 5.62
N GLU A 38 9.97 -9.64 6.23
CA GLU A 38 9.11 -8.49 5.94
C GLU A 38 9.30 -7.98 4.50
N ILE A 39 10.54 -7.95 4.01
CA ILE A 39 10.83 -7.59 2.61
C ILE A 39 10.18 -8.60 1.66
N ASP A 40 10.28 -9.90 1.94
CA ASP A 40 9.68 -10.94 1.10
C ASP A 40 8.16 -10.84 1.03
N LYS A 41 7.51 -10.59 2.17
CA LYS A 41 6.06 -10.34 2.21
C LYS A 41 5.68 -9.13 1.36
N LYS A 42 6.44 -8.03 1.45
CA LYS A 42 6.20 -6.83 0.63
C LYS A 42 6.38 -7.09 -0.85
N ILE A 43 7.45 -7.79 -1.24
CA ILE A 43 7.69 -8.17 -2.64
C ILE A 43 6.51 -8.98 -3.18
N ASN A 44 6.03 -9.99 -2.44
CA ASN A 44 4.91 -10.81 -2.88
C ASN A 44 3.62 -10.00 -3.10
N ILE A 45 3.33 -9.04 -2.21
CA ILE A 45 2.18 -8.14 -2.35
C ILE A 45 2.33 -7.28 -3.60
N LEU A 46 3.50 -6.68 -3.81
CA LEU A 46 3.76 -5.83 -4.97
C LEU A 46 3.71 -6.63 -6.28
N GLU A 47 4.19 -7.87 -6.30
CA GLU A 47 4.10 -8.75 -7.47
C GLU A 47 2.64 -9.07 -7.83
N GLU A 48 1.79 -9.31 -6.84
CA GLU A 48 0.34 -9.51 -7.08
C GLU A 48 -0.31 -8.23 -7.62
N MET A 49 0.00 -7.07 -7.04
CA MET A 49 -0.49 -5.79 -7.54
C MET A 49 -0.05 -5.53 -8.98
N LYS A 50 1.23 -5.78 -9.28
CA LYS A 50 1.80 -5.64 -10.63
C LYS A 50 1.03 -6.50 -11.64
N ARG A 51 0.83 -7.79 -11.34
CA ARG A 51 0.05 -8.70 -12.20
C ARG A 51 -1.37 -8.16 -12.45
N GLY A 52 -2.00 -7.62 -11.42
CA GLY A 52 -3.32 -7.00 -11.53
C GLY A 52 -3.36 -5.81 -12.51
N TYR A 53 -2.35 -4.93 -12.48
CA TYR A 53 -2.25 -3.81 -13.42
C TYR A 53 -1.89 -4.25 -14.84
N GLU A 54 -1.03 -5.26 -15.00
CA GLU A 54 -0.71 -5.83 -16.31
C GLU A 54 -1.94 -6.46 -16.97
N ALA A 55 -2.76 -7.18 -16.19
CA ALA A 55 -4.01 -7.76 -16.68
C ALA A 55 -5.01 -6.65 -17.12
N LYS A 56 -5.13 -5.56 -16.35
CA LYS A 56 -5.97 -4.41 -16.73
C LYS A 56 -5.47 -3.74 -18.01
N ALA A 57 -4.15 -3.57 -18.15
CA ALA A 57 -3.57 -2.99 -19.35
C ALA A 57 -3.88 -3.83 -20.59
N LEU A 58 -3.75 -5.16 -20.49
CA LEU A 58 -4.07 -6.10 -21.56
C LEU A 58 -5.56 -6.06 -21.92
N LYS A 59 -6.45 -6.06 -20.92
CA LYS A 59 -7.90 -5.94 -21.14
C LYS A 59 -8.24 -4.70 -21.98
N HIS A 60 -7.72 -3.54 -21.60
CA HIS A 60 -7.98 -2.30 -22.32
C HIS A 60 -7.32 -2.27 -23.70
N ALA A 61 -6.14 -2.90 -23.86
CA ALA A 61 -5.48 -2.98 -25.16
C ALA A 61 -6.35 -3.77 -26.15
N ASN A 62 -6.88 -4.91 -25.71
CA ASN A 62 -7.78 -5.73 -26.53
C ASN A 62 -9.06 -4.97 -26.90
N GLN A 63 -9.66 -4.22 -25.96
CA GLN A 63 -10.83 -3.38 -26.24
C GLN A 63 -10.52 -2.29 -27.27
N ALA A 64 -9.38 -1.60 -27.12
CA ALA A 64 -8.96 -0.56 -28.05
C ALA A 64 -8.71 -1.12 -29.46
N GLN A 65 -8.11 -2.32 -29.55
CA GLN A 65 -7.86 -3.00 -30.82
C GLN A 65 -9.12 -3.37 -31.57
N VAL A 66 -10.20 -3.70 -30.88
CA VAL A 66 -11.51 -3.97 -31.51
C VAL A 66 -12.17 -2.66 -31.92
N LEU A 67 -12.28 -1.71 -31.00
CA LEU A 67 -13.03 -0.46 -31.21
C LEU A 67 -12.42 0.46 -32.28
N GLN A 68 -11.12 0.38 -32.54
CA GLN A 68 -10.48 1.21 -33.58
C GLN A 68 -11.01 0.93 -35.00
N PHE A 69 -11.64 -0.23 -35.22
CA PHE A 69 -12.20 -0.62 -36.51
C PHE A 69 -13.73 -0.44 -36.58
N ILE A 70 -14.37 0.07 -35.52
CA ILE A 70 -15.82 0.32 -35.49
C ILE A 70 -16.07 1.80 -35.79
N ASP A 71 -16.92 2.06 -36.79
CA ASP A 71 -17.28 3.43 -37.18
C ASP A 71 -17.91 4.20 -36.01
N GLY A 72 -17.45 5.44 -35.80
CA GLY A 72 -17.88 6.30 -34.70
C GLY A 72 -17.18 6.05 -33.35
N GLU A 73 -16.46 4.94 -33.17
CA GLU A 73 -15.91 4.51 -31.88
C GLU A 73 -14.44 4.89 -31.65
N LEU A 74 -13.79 5.55 -32.61
CA LEU A 74 -12.35 5.88 -32.55
C LEU A 74 -11.96 6.64 -31.28
N GLN A 75 -12.80 7.55 -30.79
CA GLN A 75 -12.53 8.29 -29.54
C GLN A 75 -12.56 7.37 -28.31
N VAL A 76 -13.45 6.38 -28.30
CA VAL A 76 -13.52 5.37 -27.23
C VAL A 76 -12.29 4.47 -27.28
N ALA A 77 -11.87 4.04 -28.48
CA ALA A 77 -10.63 3.28 -28.67
C ALA A 77 -9.41 4.04 -28.13
N LYS A 78 -9.29 5.35 -28.41
CA LYS A 78 -8.23 6.22 -27.86
C LYS A 78 -8.24 6.28 -26.33
N ARG A 79 -9.41 6.35 -25.70
CA ARG A 79 -9.53 6.30 -24.24
C ARG A 79 -9.01 4.98 -23.67
N HIS A 80 -9.33 3.86 -24.30
CA HIS A 80 -8.81 2.56 -23.89
C HIS A 80 -7.29 2.46 -24.08
N TRP A 81 -6.73 3.00 -25.17
CA TRP A 81 -5.27 3.06 -25.34
C TRP A 81 -4.58 3.86 -24.23
N LYS A 82 -5.15 5.00 -23.84
CA LYS A 82 -4.65 5.77 -22.70
C LYS A 82 -4.68 4.96 -21.40
N LEU A 83 -5.79 4.29 -21.12
CA LEU A 83 -5.90 3.43 -19.93
C LEU A 83 -4.88 2.29 -19.95
N THR A 84 -4.60 1.69 -21.11
CA THR A 84 -3.53 0.69 -21.25
C THR A 84 -2.18 1.26 -20.84
N ASP A 85 -1.83 2.45 -21.32
CA ASP A 85 -0.57 3.11 -20.99
C ASP A 85 -0.48 3.47 -19.50
N ASP A 86 -1.53 4.07 -18.94
CA ASP A 86 -1.60 4.43 -17.52
C ASP A 86 -1.39 3.19 -16.62
N ASN A 87 -2.03 2.06 -16.93
CA ASN A 87 -1.85 0.81 -16.20
C ASN A 87 -0.42 0.23 -16.35
N ARG A 88 0.17 0.30 -17.55
CA ARG A 88 1.57 -0.11 -17.78
C ARG A 88 2.55 0.73 -16.99
N GLN A 89 2.36 2.05 -16.95
CA GLN A 89 3.20 2.95 -16.17
C GLN A 89 3.12 2.64 -14.66
N ILE A 90 1.94 2.26 -14.15
CA ILE A 90 1.80 1.80 -12.76
C ILE A 90 2.58 0.49 -12.53
N ALA A 91 2.40 -0.51 -13.40
CA ALA A 91 3.13 -1.78 -13.29
C ALA A 91 4.66 -1.58 -13.32
N ILE A 92 5.16 -0.68 -14.17
CA ILE A 92 6.58 -0.30 -14.24
C ILE A 92 7.04 0.33 -12.93
N ARG A 93 6.26 1.23 -12.33
CA ARG A 93 6.61 1.85 -11.03
C ARG A 93 6.70 0.80 -9.93
N ILE A 94 5.74 -0.13 -9.87
CA ILE A 94 5.75 -1.24 -8.92
C ILE A 94 6.98 -2.13 -9.12
N GLN A 95 7.36 -2.42 -10.38
CA GLN A 95 8.57 -3.19 -10.66
C GLN A 95 9.83 -2.51 -10.11
N LYS A 96 9.96 -1.19 -10.29
CA LYS A 96 11.10 -0.43 -9.72
C LYS A 96 11.16 -0.55 -8.20
N GLU A 97 10.02 -0.52 -7.52
CA GLU A 97 9.96 -0.71 -6.06
C GLU A 97 10.38 -2.12 -5.65
N ILE A 98 9.91 -3.15 -6.36
CA ILE A 98 10.36 -4.54 -6.18
C ILE A 98 11.88 -4.66 -6.34
N ASP A 99 12.45 -4.02 -7.36
CA ASP A 99 13.90 -4.08 -7.62
C ASP A 99 14.71 -3.46 -6.47
N VAL A 100 14.25 -2.31 -5.94
CA VAL A 100 14.85 -1.69 -4.75
C VAL A 100 14.80 -2.62 -3.55
N LEU A 101 13.65 -3.24 -3.29
CA LEU A 101 13.49 -4.20 -2.18
C LEU A 101 14.39 -5.44 -2.34
N LYS A 102 14.54 -5.94 -3.57
CA LYS A 102 15.47 -7.05 -3.87
C LYS A 102 16.92 -6.66 -3.57
N VAL A 103 17.34 -5.45 -3.92
CA VAL A 103 18.67 -4.93 -3.57
C VAL A 103 18.86 -4.84 -2.06
N GLN A 104 17.87 -4.31 -1.34
CA GLN A 104 17.90 -4.24 0.13
C GLN A 104 18.02 -5.63 0.77
N LYS A 105 17.24 -6.60 0.30
CA LYS A 105 17.33 -8.00 0.75
C LYS A 105 18.73 -8.58 0.54
N MET A 106 19.33 -8.35 -0.63
CA MET A 106 20.69 -8.81 -0.92
C MET A 106 21.72 -8.21 0.03
N GLN A 107 21.59 -6.94 0.40
CA GLN A 107 22.50 -6.29 1.34
C GLN A 107 22.39 -6.89 2.75
N LEU A 108 21.16 -7.13 3.23
CA LEU A 108 20.91 -7.76 4.53
C LEU A 108 21.49 -9.19 4.58
N LEU A 109 21.27 -9.99 3.53
CA LEU A 109 21.83 -11.35 3.42
C LEU A 109 23.36 -11.38 3.37
N LYS A 110 24.01 -10.32 2.84
CA LYS A 110 25.47 -10.19 2.87
C LYS A 110 25.97 -9.81 4.26
N LYS A 111 25.22 -8.98 5.00
CA LYS A 111 25.56 -8.59 6.37
C LYS A 111 25.46 -9.78 7.33
N GLU A 112 24.40 -10.59 7.21
CA GLU A 112 24.21 -11.80 8.01
C GLU A 112 25.31 -12.83 7.80
N ARG A 113 25.82 -13.00 6.57
CA ARG A 113 26.93 -13.92 6.26
C ARG A 113 28.31 -13.47 6.77
N ARG A 114 28.44 -12.21 7.19
CA ARG A 114 29.69 -11.63 7.69
C ARG A 114 29.71 -11.47 9.21
N ALA A 115 28.55 -11.58 9.85
CA ALA A 115 28.40 -11.60 11.30
C ALA A 115 28.61 -13.03 11.81
#